data_AF-A0A2N1VL22-F1
#
_entry.id   AF-A0A2N1VL22-F1
#
_cell.length_a   1.000
_cell.length_b   1.000
_cell.length_c   1.000
_cell.angle_alpha   90.00
_cell.angle_beta   90.00
_cell.angle_gamma   90.00
#
_symmetry.space_group_name_H-M   'P 1'
#
loop_
_entity.id
_entity.type
_entity.pdbx_description
1 polymer ?
#
loop_
_entity_poly.entity_id
_entity_poly.type
_entity_poly.pdbx_seq_one_letter_code
_entity_poly.pdbx_strand_id
1 'polypeptide(L)'
;MDRNTILGFVMMFIVVVGWTLWQQANYEEPPKKPKADTTQVEQNIIEEDLPPIAQLDTLGQIPLDDSLASVKQYGNAFASFSEGSEQFITIENDLLVAQISSKGGAIRNWRLKNFKKWDGVPTQLIWNERGELF
;
A
#
# COMPACT_ATOMS: atom_id res chain seq x y z
N MET A 1 24.46 34.45 -31.41
CA MET A 1 24.36 33.00 -31.21
C MET A 1 25.37 32.37 -32.13
N ASP A 2 26.34 31.66 -31.56
CA ASP A 2 27.51 31.20 -32.33
C ASP A 2 27.14 30.00 -33.19
N ARG A 3 27.84 29.83 -34.32
CA ARG A 3 27.58 28.73 -35.27
C ARG A 3 27.69 27.37 -34.59
N ASN A 4 28.59 27.25 -33.61
CA ASN A 4 28.79 26.04 -32.83
C ASN A 4 27.60 25.78 -31.88
N THR A 5 27.04 26.84 -31.29
CA THR A 5 25.83 26.75 -30.47
C THR A 5 24.64 26.31 -31.30
N ILE A 6 24.45 26.90 -32.49
CA ILE A 6 23.38 26.53 -33.43
C ILE A 6 23.54 25.06 -33.89
N LEU A 7 24.77 24.64 -34.20
CA LEU A 7 25.04 23.25 -34.60
C LEU A 7 24.72 22.26 -33.47
N GLY A 8 25.02 22.62 -32.21
CA GLY A 8 24.66 21.83 -31.04
C GLY A 8 23.14 21.67 -30.88
N PHE A 9 22.38 22.76 -31.07
CA PHE A 9 20.92 22.69 -31.04
C PHE A 9 20.34 21.82 -32.16
N VAL A 10 20.89 21.90 -33.38
CA VAL A 10 20.46 21.06 -34.51
C VAL A 10 20.74 19.58 -34.23
N MET A 11 21.91 19.24 -33.69
CA MET A 11 22.24 17.87 -33.28
C MET A 11 21.29 17.34 -32.21
N MET A 12 21.00 18.14 -31.19
CA MET A 12 20.02 17.76 -30.15
C MET A 12 18.63 17.53 -30.73
N PHE A 13 18.20 18.38 -31.66
CA PHE A 13 16.89 18.25 -32.30
C PHE A 13 16.77 16.94 -33.10
N ILE A 14 17.82 16.57 -33.84
CA ILE A 14 17.85 15.31 -34.61
C ILE A 14 17.73 14.10 -33.69
N VAL A 15 18.48 14.08 -32.58
CA VAL A 15 18.45 12.97 -31.62
C VAL A 15 17.08 12.85 -30.96
N VAL A 16 16.49 13.96 -30.51
CA VAL A 16 15.18 13.96 -29.84
C VAL A 16 14.07 13.53 -30.80
N VAL A 17 14.04 14.08 -32.02
CA VAL A 17 13.02 13.74 -33.02
C VAL A 17 13.17 12.29 -33.46
N GLY A 18 14.41 11.83 -33.74
CA GLY A 18 14.68 10.44 -34.11
C GLY A 18 14.25 9.46 -33.01
N TRP A 19 14.59 9.74 -31.75
CA TRP A 19 14.18 8.93 -30.61
C TRP A 19 12.66 8.92 -30.44
N THR A 20 12.00 10.07 -30.58
CA THR A 20 10.54 10.19 -30.42
C THR A 20 9.78 9.38 -31.47
N LEU A 21 10.22 9.44 -32.73
CA LEU A 21 9.62 8.64 -33.81
C LEU A 21 9.82 7.14 -33.58
N TRP A 22 10.99 6.74 -33.09
CA TRP A 22 11.27 5.35 -32.74
C TRP A 22 10.39 4.87 -31.58
N GLN A 23 10.22 5.69 -30.54
CA GLN A 23 9.38 5.34 -29.39
C GLN A 23 7.89 5.24 -29.74
N GLN A 24 7.39 6.12 -30.61
CA GLN A 24 6.01 6.08 -31.08
C GLN A 24 5.73 4.84 -31.93
N ALA A 25 6.65 4.46 -32.83
CA ALA A 25 6.47 3.27 -33.67
C ALA A 25 6.43 1.96 -32.86
N ASN A 26 7.09 1.92 -31.70
CA ASN A 26 7.14 0.75 -30.81
C ASN A 26 6.14 0.82 -29.65
N TYR A 27 5.22 1.79 -29.64
CA TYR A 27 4.21 1.90 -28.60
C TYR A 27 3.04 0.95 -28.90
N GLU A 28 2.90 -0.11 -28.10
CA GLU A 28 1.71 -0.97 -28.13
C GLU A 28 0.55 -0.29 -27.40
N GLU A 29 -0.62 -0.20 -28.03
CA GLU A 29 -1.82 0.34 -27.37
C GLU A 29 -2.19 -0.55 -26.17
N PRO A 30 -2.43 0.03 -24.97
CA PRO A 30 -2.89 -0.76 -23.84
C PRO A 30 -4.26 -1.39 -24.17
N PRO A 31 -4.52 -2.63 -23.72
CA PRO A 31 -5.79 -3.30 -23.99
C PRO A 31 -6.95 -2.48 -23.44
N LYS A 32 -7.94 -2.19 -24.31
CA LYS A 32 -9.17 -1.52 -23.93
C LYS A 32 -9.91 -2.39 -22.92
N LYS A 33 -9.97 -1.93 -21.66
CA LYS A 33 -10.71 -2.61 -20.60
C LYS A 33 -12.20 -2.63 -20.97
N PRO A 34 -12.88 -3.78 -20.97
CA PRO A 34 -14.32 -3.82 -21.16
C PRO A 34 -14.99 -3.09 -19.98
N LYS A 35 -15.99 -2.26 -20.29
CA LYS A 35 -16.82 -1.62 -19.28
C LYS A 35 -17.68 -2.71 -18.64
N ALA A 36 -17.56 -2.91 -17.34
CA ALA A 36 -18.40 -3.84 -16.60
C ALA A 36 -19.78 -3.20 -16.39
N ASP A 37 -20.80 -3.78 -17.01
CA ASP A 37 -22.20 -3.47 -16.73
C ASP A 37 -22.53 -3.91 -15.30
N THR A 38 -22.77 -2.94 -14.42
CA THR A 38 -23.21 -3.20 -13.04
C THR A 38 -24.73 -3.17 -13.03
N THR A 39 -25.36 -4.32 -13.24
CA THR A 39 -26.81 -4.49 -13.05
C THR A 39 -27.06 -5.41 -11.87
N GLN A 40 -27.26 -4.77 -10.71
CA GLN A 40 -28.24 -5.09 -9.68
C GLN A 40 -28.33 -6.56 -9.23
N VAL A 41 -27.65 -6.88 -8.13
CA VAL A 41 -28.01 -8.02 -7.29
C VAL A 41 -29.16 -7.58 -6.40
N GLU A 42 -30.33 -8.12 -6.73
CA GLU A 42 -31.59 -7.96 -6.01
C GLU A 42 -31.46 -8.49 -4.58
N GLN A 43 -31.64 -7.58 -3.63
CA GLN A 43 -31.62 -7.82 -2.20
C GLN A 43 -32.85 -8.66 -1.82
N ASN A 44 -32.67 -9.98 -1.76
CA ASN A 44 -33.70 -10.88 -1.26
C ASN A 44 -33.71 -10.80 0.28
N ILE A 45 -34.65 -10.03 0.80
CA ILE A 45 -34.95 -9.91 2.24
C ILE A 45 -35.60 -11.23 2.68
N ILE A 46 -34.87 -12.04 3.44
CA ILE A 46 -35.47 -13.12 4.23
C ILE A 46 -35.75 -12.52 5.61
N GLU A 47 -37.02 -12.20 5.86
CA GLU A 47 -37.57 -11.95 7.19
C GLU A 47 -37.54 -13.27 7.97
N GLU A 48 -36.67 -13.37 8.97
CA GLU A 48 -36.69 -14.45 9.94
C GLU A 48 -36.95 -13.88 11.35
N ASP A 49 -37.92 -14.53 11.98
CA ASP A 49 -38.68 -14.23 13.19
C ASP A 49 -37.81 -14.08 14.45
N LEU A 50 -37.92 -12.94 15.16
CA LEU A 50 -37.32 -12.72 16.48
C LEU A 50 -38.32 -11.98 17.42
N PRO A 51 -38.50 -12.45 18.67
CA PRO A 51 -39.55 -12.00 19.59
C PRO A 51 -39.33 -10.58 20.16
N PRO A 52 -40.38 -9.93 20.71
CA PRO A 52 -40.43 -8.49 20.93
C PRO A 52 -39.39 -7.97 21.93
N ILE A 53 -38.70 -6.91 21.51
CA ILE A 53 -37.73 -6.13 22.29
C ILE A 53 -38.51 -5.35 23.37
N ALA A 54 -38.28 -5.71 24.63
CA ALA A 54 -38.70 -4.89 25.76
C ALA A 54 -37.91 -3.57 25.75
N GLN A 55 -38.64 -2.46 25.70
CA GLN A 55 -38.11 -1.11 25.90
C GLN A 55 -37.61 -0.97 27.34
N LEU A 56 -36.37 -0.51 27.50
CA LEU A 56 -35.96 0.24 28.70
C LEU A 56 -35.24 1.50 28.25
N ASP A 57 -36.00 2.59 28.37
CA ASP A 57 -35.53 3.96 28.27
C ASP A 57 -34.51 4.29 29.37
N THR A 58 -33.54 5.11 28.98
CA THR A 58 -32.73 6.04 29.79
C THR A 58 -31.94 5.48 30.97
N LEU A 59 -30.62 5.68 30.93
CA LEU A 59 -29.83 6.38 31.97
C LEU A 59 -28.33 6.27 31.64
N GLY A 60 -27.63 7.41 31.69
CA GLY A 60 -26.20 7.43 31.94
C GLY A 60 -25.34 7.71 30.71
N GLN A 61 -24.85 8.94 30.64
CA GLN A 61 -23.61 9.29 29.97
C GLN A 61 -22.48 8.60 30.73
N ILE A 62 -22.30 7.30 30.45
CA ILE A 62 -21.19 6.49 30.96
C ILE A 62 -19.96 6.99 30.22
N PRO A 63 -18.83 7.31 30.90
CA PRO A 63 -17.60 7.63 30.20
C PRO A 63 -17.32 6.45 29.28
N LEU A 64 -17.21 6.70 27.97
CA LEU A 64 -17.04 5.66 26.98
C LEU A 64 -15.86 4.81 27.43
N ASP A 65 -16.15 3.59 27.88
CA ASP A 65 -15.15 2.61 28.23
C ASP A 65 -14.24 2.47 27.01
N ASP A 66 -12.93 2.64 27.15
CA ASP A 66 -12.00 2.70 26.01
C ASP A 66 -12.14 1.43 25.14
N SER A 67 -12.45 0.30 25.79
CA SER A 67 -12.77 -0.96 25.14
C SER A 67 -14.02 -0.93 24.24
N LEU A 68 -15.04 -0.13 24.56
CA LEU A 68 -16.22 0.06 23.69
C LEU A 68 -15.91 0.92 22.46
N ALA A 69 -14.92 1.81 22.54
CA ALA A 69 -14.45 2.59 21.39
C ALA A 69 -13.72 1.70 20.37
N SER A 70 -12.81 0.85 20.84
CA SER A 70 -12.09 -0.12 20.00
C SER A 70 -13.02 -1.14 19.34
N VAL A 71 -14.06 -1.59 20.04
CA VAL A 71 -15.11 -2.46 19.47
C VAL A 71 -15.93 -1.75 18.39
N LYS A 72 -16.22 -0.45 18.53
CA LYS A 72 -16.91 0.32 17.48
C LYS A 72 -16.04 0.53 16.23
N GLN A 73 -14.73 0.66 16.39
CA GLN A 73 -13.82 0.93 15.27
C GLN A 73 -13.38 -0.33 14.54
N TYR A 74 -13.10 -1.42 15.26
CA TYR A 74 -12.51 -2.64 14.71
C TYR A 74 -13.44 -3.87 14.78
N GLY A 75 -14.58 -3.75 15.46
CA GLY A 75 -15.52 -4.87 15.69
C GLY A 75 -15.06 -5.82 16.80
N ASN A 76 -15.99 -6.66 17.27
CA ASN A 76 -15.73 -7.62 18.36
C ASN A 76 -14.57 -8.58 18.09
N ALA A 77 -14.28 -8.89 16.83
CA ALA A 77 -13.25 -9.85 16.43
C ALA A 77 -11.83 -9.28 16.49
N PHE A 78 -11.65 -7.98 16.25
CA PHE A 78 -10.33 -7.35 16.13
C PHE A 78 -10.02 -6.35 17.24
N ALA A 79 -11.00 -5.94 18.04
CA ALA A 79 -10.81 -5.00 19.14
C ALA A 79 -9.75 -5.47 20.16
N SER A 80 -9.73 -6.77 20.49
CA SER A 80 -8.72 -7.35 21.39
C SER A 80 -7.29 -7.36 20.82
N PHE A 81 -7.14 -7.26 19.50
CA PHE A 81 -5.84 -7.20 18.82
C PHE A 81 -5.42 -5.77 18.47
N SER A 82 -6.25 -4.77 18.78
CA SER A 82 -5.95 -3.36 18.57
C SER A 82 -4.93 -2.82 19.60
N GLU A 83 -4.87 -3.45 20.77
CA GLU A 83 -3.96 -3.13 21.85
C GLU A 83 -2.72 -4.02 21.80
N GLY A 84 -1.57 -3.43 21.50
CA GLY A 84 -0.30 -4.15 21.43
C GLY A 84 0.86 -3.23 21.09
N SER A 85 1.99 -3.45 21.76
CA SER A 85 3.25 -2.78 21.41
C SER A 85 3.86 -3.42 20.17
N GLU A 86 4.25 -2.62 19.20
CA GLU A 86 4.99 -3.09 18.05
C GLU A 86 6.37 -3.63 18.48
N GLN A 87 6.68 -4.85 18.07
CA GLN A 87 8.00 -5.47 18.24
C GLN A 87 8.58 -5.87 16.88
N PHE A 88 9.90 -5.88 16.78
CA PHE A 88 10.60 -6.22 15.55
C PHE A 88 11.29 -7.57 15.67
N ILE A 89 10.95 -8.46 14.75
CA ILE A 89 11.53 -9.79 14.62
C ILE A 89 12.57 -9.74 13.51
N THR A 90 13.83 -10.03 13.85
CA THR A 90 14.93 -10.09 12.87
C THR A 90 15.17 -11.52 12.43
N ILE A 91 15.12 -11.74 11.11
CA ILE A 91 15.39 -13.03 10.48
C ILE A 91 16.63 -12.88 9.61
N GLU A 92 17.61 -13.74 9.82
CA GLU A 92 18.90 -13.69 9.12
C GLU A 92 19.23 -15.05 8.51
N ASN A 93 19.66 -15.04 7.24
CA ASN A 93 20.22 -16.19 6.54
C ASN A 93 21.50 -15.79 5.79
N ASP A 94 22.15 -16.72 5.09
CA ASP A 94 23.44 -16.45 4.42
C ASP A 94 23.39 -15.36 3.33
N LEU A 95 22.20 -15.06 2.79
CA LEU A 95 22.02 -14.12 1.68
C LEU A 95 21.41 -12.78 2.10
N LEU A 96 20.56 -12.76 3.14
CA LEU A 96 19.76 -11.60 3.52
C LEU A 96 19.53 -11.47 5.03
N VAL A 97 19.15 -10.25 5.42
CA VAL A 97 18.64 -9.91 6.76
C VAL A 97 17.32 -9.16 6.59
N ALA A 98 16.25 -9.72 7.15
CA ALA A 98 14.92 -9.13 7.14
C ALA A 98 14.51 -8.70 8.56
N GLN A 99 13.74 -7.61 8.66
CA GLN A 99 13.10 -7.20 9.90
C GLN A 99 11.60 -7.08 9.66
N ILE A 100 10.82 -7.77 10.49
CA ILE A 100 9.37 -7.90 10.35
C ILE A 100 8.71 -7.37 11.63
N SER A 101 7.59 -6.65 11.50
CA SER A 101 6.78 -6.16 12.60
C SER A 101 5.86 -7.26 13.15
N SER A 102 5.76 -7.36 14.48
CA SER A 102 4.77 -8.22 15.15
C SER A 102 3.33 -7.72 14.95
N LYS A 103 3.16 -6.46 14.54
CA LYS A 103 1.86 -5.88 14.16
C LYS A 103 1.59 -6.18 12.68
N GLY A 104 0.88 -7.28 12.43
CA GLY A 104 0.42 -7.64 11.08
C GLY A 104 1.51 -8.14 10.12
N GLY A 105 2.74 -8.38 10.57
CA GLY A 105 3.79 -8.97 9.74
C GLY A 105 4.39 -8.02 8.72
N ALA A 106 4.27 -6.71 8.92
CA ALA A 106 4.80 -5.72 7.98
C ALA A 106 6.32 -5.82 7.84
N ILE A 107 6.83 -5.84 6.61
CA ILE A 107 8.27 -5.93 6.33
C ILE A 107 8.89 -4.54 6.43
N ARG A 108 9.69 -4.32 7.47
CA ARG A 108 10.36 -3.05 7.72
C ARG A 108 11.72 -2.96 7.02
N ASN A 109 12.47 -4.05 7.00
CA ASN A 109 13.84 -4.05 6.48
C ASN A 109 14.09 -5.28 5.60
N TRP A 110 14.78 -5.11 4.47
CA TRP A 110 15.15 -6.21 3.57
C TRP A 110 16.54 -5.97 2.96
N ARG A 111 17.56 -6.37 3.70
CA ARG A 111 18.96 -6.11 3.38
C ARG A 111 19.62 -7.31 2.74
N LEU A 112 20.26 -7.11 1.60
CA LEU A 112 21.08 -8.12 0.91
C LEU A 112 22.52 -8.07 1.41
N LYS A 113 23.07 -9.22 1.82
CA LYS A 113 24.43 -9.30 2.38
C LYS A 113 25.52 -9.10 1.33
N ASN A 114 25.32 -9.66 0.14
CA ASN A 114 26.35 -9.73 -0.92
C ASN A 114 26.30 -8.57 -1.92
N PHE A 115 25.37 -7.63 -1.75
CA PHE A 115 25.19 -6.50 -2.65
C PHE A 115 25.41 -5.21 -1.90
N LYS A 116 26.17 -4.30 -2.50
CA LYS A 116 26.44 -2.96 -1.96
C LYS A 116 25.91 -1.92 -2.93
N LYS A 117 25.43 -0.82 -2.36
CA LYS A 117 25.11 0.41 -3.11
C LYS A 117 26.41 1.12 -3.50
N TRP A 118 26.27 2.18 -4.28
CA TRP A 118 27.39 3.03 -4.73
C TRP A 118 28.17 3.67 -3.56
N ASP A 119 27.55 3.81 -2.39
CA ASP A 119 28.14 4.35 -1.15
C ASP A 119 28.86 3.29 -0.28
N GLY A 120 28.88 2.02 -0.72
CA GLY A 120 29.51 0.91 0.01
C GLY A 120 28.65 0.29 1.12
N VAL A 121 27.45 0.82 1.39
CA VAL A 121 26.50 0.26 2.35
C VAL A 121 25.74 -0.92 1.70
N PRO A 122 25.43 -2.00 2.44
CA PRO A 122 24.62 -3.10 1.92
C PRO A 122 23.31 -2.62 1.26
N THR A 123 22.89 -3.31 0.20
CA THR A 123 21.69 -2.97 -0.56
C THR A 123 20.46 -3.29 0.26
N GLN A 124 19.62 -2.28 0.43
CA GLN A 124 18.35 -2.35 1.11
C GLN A 124 17.24 -2.22 0.07
N LEU A 125 16.33 -3.19 0.02
CA LEU A 125 15.26 -3.20 -0.99
C LEU A 125 13.99 -2.49 -0.52
N ILE A 126 13.74 -2.46 0.79
CA ILE A 126 12.58 -1.80 1.37
C ILE A 126 12.99 -0.42 1.86
N TRP A 127 12.46 0.62 1.21
CA TRP A 127 12.65 1.99 1.64
C TRP A 127 11.43 2.41 2.46
N ASN A 128 11.63 2.69 3.75
CA ASN A 128 10.58 3.23 4.57
C ASN A 128 11.12 4.26 5.57
N GLU A 129 10.24 5.18 5.96
CA GLU A 129 10.40 5.93 7.21
C GLU A 129 9.69 5.23 8.38
N ARG A 130 8.61 4.47 8.12
CA ARG A 130 7.82 3.71 9.12
C ARG A 130 7.31 2.31 8.73
N GLY A 131 7.36 1.89 7.47
CA GLY A 131 7.26 0.47 7.10
C GLY A 131 5.88 -0.14 6.88
N GLU A 132 4.84 0.69 6.86
CA GLU A 132 3.49 0.23 6.50
C GLU A 132 3.27 0.44 5.01
N LEU A 133 3.12 -0.64 4.25
CA LEU A 133 2.50 -0.62 2.93
C LEU A 133 0.99 -0.76 3.19
N PHE A 134 0.31 0.39 3.25
CA PHE A 134 -1.14 0.62 3.32
C PHE A 134 -2.02 -0.42 4.02
#